data_AF-A0A950DLM7-F1
#
_entry.id   AF-A0A950DLM7-F1
#
_cell.length_a   1.000
_cell.length_b   1.000
_cell.length_c   1.000
_cell.angle_alpha   90.00
_cell.angle_beta   90.00
_cell.angle_gamma   90.00
#
_symmetry.space_group_name_H-M   'P 1'
#
loop_
_entity.id
_entity.type
_entity.pdbx_description
1 polymer ?
#
loop_
_entity_poly.entity_id
_entity_poly.type
_entity_poly.pdbx_seq_one_letter_code
_entity_poly.pdbx_strand_id
1 'polypeptide(L)' 'MEVDLLCADTRLVIELDGAPHLADREAYRRDRRKDALLQQNGYFVLRFLAEDLGKRLDYVLDTVLGALVNRQACPRSFV' A
#
# COMPACT_ATOMS: atom_id res chain seq x y z
N MET A 1 -1.85 -1.34 -14.69
CA MET A 1 -2.24 -0.76 -13.39
C MET A 1 -0.96 -0.20 -12.81
N GLU A 2 -0.94 1.08 -12.47
CA GLU A 2 0.24 1.78 -11.97
C GLU A 2 0.19 1.82 -10.43
N VAL A 3 1.32 1.61 -9.80
CA VAL A 3 1.54 1.68 -8.35
C VAL A 3 2.88 2.38 -8.14
N ASP A 4 3.03 3.17 -7.07
CA ASP A 4 4.26 3.98 -6.88
C ASP A 4 5.47 3.10 -6.55
N LEU A 5 5.27 2.10 -5.69
CA LEU A 5 6.30 1.13 -5.33
C LEU A 5 5.71 -0.27 -5.17
N LEU A 6 6.40 -1.25 -5.76
CA LEU A 6 6.03 -2.67 -5.71
C LEU A 6 7.24 -3.50 -5.27
N CYS A 7 7.06 -4.25 -4.18
CA CYS A 7 7.94 -5.35 -3.79
C CYS A 7 7.24 -6.68 -4.08
N ALA A 8 7.59 -7.32 -5.18
CA ALA A 8 6.96 -8.58 -5.62
C ALA A 8 7.19 -9.74 -4.63
N ASP A 9 8.41 -9.85 -4.09
CA ASP A 9 8.82 -10.95 -3.20
C ASP A 9 7.96 -11.01 -1.93
N THR A 10 7.63 -9.85 -1.37
CA THR A 10 6.78 -9.75 -0.15
C THR A 10 5.30 -9.52 -0.48
N ARG A 11 4.98 -9.35 -1.77
CA ARG A 11 3.70 -8.87 -2.29
C ARG A 11 3.24 -7.63 -1.52
N LEU A 12 4.13 -6.64 -1.38
CA LEU A 12 3.84 -5.36 -0.76
C LEU A 12 3.74 -4.28 -1.85
N VAL A 13 2.67 -3.50 -1.80
CA VAL A 13 2.48 -2.31 -2.61
C VAL A 13 2.46 -1.11 -1.67
N ILE A 14 3.16 -0.05 -2.05
CA ILE A 14 3.09 1.24 -1.37
C ILE A 14 2.58 2.26 -2.36
N GLU A 15 1.57 3.02 -1.95
CA GLU A 15 1.04 4.15 -2.71
C GLU A 15 1.16 5.45 -1.93
N LEU A 16 1.39 6.53 -2.65
CA LEU A 16 1.58 7.87 -2.13
C LEU A 16 0.43 8.75 -2.59
N ASP A 17 -0.46 9.02 -1.64
CA ASP A 17 -1.58 9.91 -1.86
C ASP A 17 -1.08 11.37 -1.79
N GLY A 18 -1.14 12.07 -2.92
CA GLY A 18 -0.96 13.51 -2.96
C GLY A 18 -2.05 14.23 -2.16
N ALA A 19 -1.82 15.52 -1.84
CA ALA A 19 -2.82 16.37 -1.19
C ALA A 19 -4.19 16.19 -1.87
N PRO A 20 -5.27 16.13 -1.07
CA PRO A 20 -6.55 15.65 -1.56
C PRO A 20 -7.03 16.49 -2.74
N HIS A 21 -6.97 15.90 -3.94
CA HIS A 21 -7.92 16.25 -5.00
C HIS A 21 -9.24 15.55 -4.68
N LEU A 22 -9.77 15.85 -3.48
CA LEU A 22 -11.07 15.43 -2.97
C LEU A 22 -12.14 16.15 -3.80
N ALA A 23 -12.64 15.51 -4.84
CA ALA A 23 -14.00 15.78 -5.33
C ALA A 23 -14.57 14.76 -6.32
N ASP A 24 -13.81 13.78 -6.83
CA ASP A 24 -14.36 12.86 -7.83
C ASP A 24 -14.77 11.50 -7.24
N ARG A 25 -16.09 11.26 -7.20
CA ARG A 25 -16.70 9.99 -6.76
C ARG A 25 -16.27 8.82 -7.66
N GLU A 26 -15.95 9.07 -8.93
CA GLU A 26 -15.49 8.05 -9.87
C GLU A 26 -14.05 7.65 -9.59
N ALA A 27 -13.16 8.62 -9.33
CA ALA A 27 -11.81 8.38 -8.87
C ALA A 27 -11.78 7.51 -7.61
N TYR A 28 -12.60 7.84 -6.60
CA TYR A 28 -12.72 7.03 -5.37
C TYR A 28 -13.15 5.58 -5.67
N ARG A 29 -14.16 5.39 -6.54
CA ARG A 29 -14.62 4.04 -6.91
C ARG A 29 -13.54 3.25 -7.64
N ARG A 30 -12.78 3.90 -8.53
CA ARG A 30 -11.67 3.27 -9.26
C ARG A 30 -10.58 2.84 -8.29
N ASP A 31 -10.23 3.70 -7.34
CA ASP A 31 -9.19 3.44 -6.34
C ASP A 31 -9.57 2.26 -5.44
N ARG A 32 -10.81 2.21 -4.95
CA ARG A 32 -11.32 1.07 -4.17
C ARG A 32 -11.35 -0.24 -4.97
N ARG A 33 -11.65 -0.20 -6.26
CA ARG A 33 -11.59 -1.38 -7.15
C ARG A 33 -10.14 -1.86 -7.33
N LYS A 34 -9.21 -0.93 -7.49
CA LYS A 34 -7.77 -1.21 -7.60
C LYS A 34 -7.25 -1.89 -6.34
N ASP A 35 -7.58 -1.37 -5.17
CA ASP A 35 -7.23 -1.98 -3.87
C ASP A 35 -7.79 -3.39 -3.74
N ALA A 36 -9.06 -3.59 -4.10
CA ALA A 36 -9.70 -4.88 -4.02
C ALA A 36 -9.02 -5.91 -4.94
N LEU A 37 -8.65 -5.51 -6.17
CA LEU A 37 -7.93 -6.37 -7.09
C LEU A 37 -6.53 -6.72 -6.57
N LEU A 38 -5.80 -5.77 -6.00
CA LEU A 38 -4.50 -6.02 -5.38
C LEU A 38 -4.61 -7.03 -4.23
N GLN A 39 -5.57 -6.82 -3.34
CA GLN A 39 -5.82 -7.70 -2.21
C GLN A 39 -6.22 -9.12 -2.65
N GLN A 40 -7.08 -9.25 -3.67
CA GLN A 40 -7.44 -10.54 -4.28
C GLN A 40 -6.24 -11.28 -4.85
N ASN A 41 -5.24 -10.57 -5.36
CA ASN A 41 -3.98 -11.16 -5.85
C ASN A 41 -2.96 -11.41 -4.71
N GLY A 42 -3.35 -11.21 -3.45
CA GLY A 42 -2.52 -11.46 -2.27
C GLY A 42 -1.50 -10.37 -1.98
N TYR A 43 -1.66 -9.19 -2.59
CA TYR A 43 -0.88 -8.00 -2.26
C TYR A 43 -1.41 -7.33 -1.00
N PHE A 44 -0.48 -6.87 -0.17
CA PHE A 44 -0.76 -5.96 0.92
C PHE A 44 -0.48 -4.55 0.44
N VAL A 45 -1.44 -3.65 0.63
CA VAL A 45 -1.35 -2.27 0.13
C VAL A 45 -1.22 -1.35 1.35
N LEU A 46 -0.12 -0.60 1.42
CA LEU A 46 0.07 0.50 2.35
C LEU A 46 -0.09 1.81 1.59
N ARG A 47 -0.77 2.78 2.18
CA ARG A 47 -0.94 4.11 1.61
C ARG A 47 -0.47 5.16 2.59
N PHE A 48 0.30 6.12 2.10
CA PHE A 48 0.81 7.24 2.89
C PHE A 48 0.50 8.54 2.18
N LEU A 49 0.29 9.62 2.93
CA LEU A 49 0.27 10.94 2.32
C LEU A 49 1.68 11.29 1.86
N ALA A 50 1.81 11.90 0.68
CA ALA A 50 3.10 12.37 0.18
C ALA A 50 3.76 13.36 1.17
N GLU A 51 2.95 14.09 1.94
CA GLU A 51 3.41 14.99 3.01
C GLU A 51 4.07 14.22 4.18
N ASP A 52 3.59 13.02 4.51
CA ASP A 52 4.16 12.22 5.60
C ASP A 52 5.58 11.73 5.27
N LEU A 53 5.92 11.55 3.99
CA LEU A 53 7.31 11.26 3.60
C LEU A 53 8.27 12.39 3.96
N GLY A 54 7.82 13.64 3.88
CA GLY A 54 8.64 14.81 4.22
C GLY A 54 8.64 15.14 5.70
N LYS A 55 7.52 14.91 6.40
CA LYS A 55 7.34 15.34 7.79
C LYS A 55 7.53 14.25 8.82
N ARG A 56 7.31 12.98 8.44
CA ARG A 56 7.17 11.84 9.34
C ARG A 56 7.76 10.57 8.74
N LEU A 57 8.93 10.69 8.12
CA LEU A 57 9.57 9.57 7.43
C LEU A 57 9.76 8.35 8.34
N ASP A 58 10.14 8.55 9.59
CA ASP A 58 10.33 7.46 10.57
C ASP A 58 9.04 6.64 10.76
N TYR A 59 7.88 7.31 10.86
CA TYR A 59 6.59 6.63 10.96
C TYR A 59 6.27 5.80 9.71
N VAL A 60 6.60 6.32 8.53
CA VAL A 60 6.40 5.59 7.26
C VAL A 60 7.28 4.35 7.23
N LEU A 61 8.57 4.49 7.56
CA LEU A 61 9.51 3.38 7.57
C LEU A 61 9.15 2.31 8.61
N ASP A 62 8.78 2.72 9.83
CA ASP A 62 8.34 1.79 10.88
C ASP A 62 7.09 1.01 10.47
N THR A 63 6.13 1.67 9.81
CA THR A 63 4.92 1.00 9.31
C THR A 63 5.26 -0.02 8.22
N VAL A 64 6.14 0.34 7.28
CA VAL A 64 6.62 -0.57 6.24
C VAL A 64 7.37 -1.76 6.84
N LEU A 65 8.29 -1.52 7.78
CA LEU A 65 9.05 -2.57 8.44
C LEU A 65 8.14 -3.51 9.23
N GLY A 66 7.21 -2.97 10.00
CA GLY A 66 6.22 -3.76 10.74
C GLY A 66 5.38 -4.65 9.82
N ALA A 67 4.97 -4.13 8.65
CA ALA A 67 4.26 -4.92 7.65
C ALA A 67 5.12 -6.06 7.08
N LEU A 68 6.41 -5.80 6.81
CA LEU A 68 7.33 -6.81 6.30
C LEU A 68 7.60 -7.92 7.34
N VAL A 69 7.86 -7.56 8.60
CA VAL A 69 8.10 -8.52 9.69
C VAL A 69 6.90 -9.42 9.91
N ASN A 70 5.69 -8.85 10.00
CA ASN A 70 4.46 -9.63 10.18
C ASN A 70 4.19 -10.60 9.03
N ARG A 71 4.62 -10.25 7.80
CA ARG A 71 4.44 -11.11 6.62
C ARG A 71 5.51 -12.18 6.49
N GLN A 72 6.71 -11.98 7.03
CA GLN A 72 7.73 -13.02 7.11
C GLN A 72 7.45 -14.03 8.24
N ALA A 73 6.87 -13.57 9.35
CA ALA A 73 6.53 -14.41 10.50
C ALA A 73 5.34 -15.36 10.26
N CYS A 74 4.55 -15.15 9.21
CA CYS A 74 3.50 -16.06 8.77
C CYS A 74 4.03 -16.93 7.62
N PRO A 75 4.51 -18.16 7.86
CA PRO A 75 4.91 -19.04 6.77
C PRO A 75 3.68 -19.29 5.90
N ARG A 76 3.75 -18.86 4.64
CA ARG A 76 2.66 -19.03 3.69
C ARG A 76 2.50 -20.53 3.43
N SER A 77 1.56 -21.17 4.12
CA SER A 77 1.08 -22.49 3.76
C SER A 77 0.39 -22.37 2.40
N PHE A 78 1.12 -22.74 1.34
CA PHE A 78 0.51 -23.07 0.07
C PHE A 78 -0.29 -24.36 0.29
N VAL A 79 -1.61 -24.24 0.25
CA VAL A 79 -2.52 -25.37 0.01
C VAL A 79 -2.87 -25.37 -1.47
#